data_AF-A0A4R5H0P9-F1
#
_entry.id   AF-A0A4R5H0P9-F1
#
_cell.length_a   1.000
_cell.length_b   1.000
_cell.length_c   1.000
_cell.angle_alpha   90.00
_cell.angle_beta   90.00
_cell.angle_gamma   90.00
#
_symmetry.space_group_name_H-M   'P 1'
#
loop_
_entity.id
_entity.type
_entity.pdbx_description
1 polymer ?
#
loop_
_entity_poly.entity_id
_entity_poly.type
_entity_poly.pdbx_seq_one_letter_code
_entity_poly.pdbx_strand_id
1 'polypeptide(L)'
;MMVAIGVIGFTVLILIYFVLKTQSLQKEMNQYKHSLKASDGQARSTLNNLNFISKELQRVYAGRLNSAKKHGLINDENFAMSSNIIENFSYVIMRCSEHNETVEEAVKKSLERSTIDIQEINHFIAAQPQEIKLPWCKNQLGGYVLACQHISRGQAPKKAQPQTEENS
;
A
#
# COMPACT_ATOMS: atom_id res chain seq x y z
N MET A 1 -39.46 -40.26 47.76
CA MET A 1 -39.68 -38.79 47.66
C MET A 1 -38.41 -37.98 47.92
N MET A 2 -37.64 -38.19 49.00
CA MET A 2 -36.41 -37.42 49.26
C MET A 2 -35.36 -37.46 48.13
N VAL A 3 -35.10 -38.63 47.53
CA VAL A 3 -34.13 -38.77 46.42
C VAL A 3 -34.58 -37.97 45.18
N ALA A 4 -35.87 -37.99 44.85
CA ALA A 4 -36.41 -37.26 43.70
C ALA A 4 -36.26 -35.74 43.87
N ILE A 5 -36.48 -35.22 45.08
CA ILE A 5 -36.32 -33.80 45.39
C ILE A 5 -34.85 -33.38 45.24
N GLY A 6 -33.90 -34.22 45.66
CA GLY A 6 -32.46 -33.97 45.49
C GLY A 6 -32.04 -33.92 44.02
N VAL A 7 -32.52 -34.86 43.20
CA VAL A 7 -32.24 -34.90 41.75
C VAL A 7 -32.82 -33.65 41.07
N ILE A 8 -34.05 -33.27 41.39
CA ILE A 8 -34.70 -32.06 40.84
C ILE A 8 -33.89 -30.81 41.20
N GLY A 9 -33.47 -30.66 42.47
CA GLY A 9 -32.65 -29.53 42.91
C GLY A 9 -31.31 -29.44 42.17
N PHE A 10 -30.65 -30.58 41.97
CA PHE A 10 -29.39 -30.63 41.22
C PHE A 10 -29.56 -30.28 39.74
N THR A 11 -30.63 -30.77 39.09
CA THR A 11 -30.95 -30.42 37.70
C THR A 11 -31.22 -28.92 37.56
N VAL A 12 -31.93 -28.30 38.51
CA VAL A 12 -32.18 -26.85 38.50
C VAL A 12 -30.88 -26.05 38.61
N LEU A 13 -29.95 -26.45 39.48
CA LEU A 13 -28.66 -25.78 39.61
C LEU A 13 -27.82 -25.86 38.33
N ILE A 14 -27.82 -27.02 37.65
CA ILE A 14 -27.15 -27.18 36.35
C ILE A 14 -27.76 -26.25 35.30
N LEU A 15 -29.09 -26.17 35.24
CA LEU A 15 -29.76 -25.29 34.28
C LEU A 15 -29.42 -23.82 34.51
N ILE A 16 -29.38 -23.37 35.76
CA ILE A 16 -28.98 -21.99 36.10
C ILE A 16 -27.54 -21.74 35.68
N TYR A 17 -26.60 -22.64 36.02
CA TYR A 17 -25.20 -22.51 35.61
C TYR A 17 -25.05 -22.44 34.09
N PHE A 18 -25.75 -23.32 33.36
CA PHE A 18 -25.71 -23.34 31.91
C PHE A 18 -26.22 -22.03 31.30
N VAL A 19 -27.36 -21.53 31.80
CA VAL A 19 -27.93 -20.25 31.35
C VAL A 19 -26.96 -19.09 31.62
N LEU A 20 -26.36 -19.01 32.82
CA LEU A 20 -25.37 -17.99 33.15
C LEU A 20 -24.14 -18.07 32.22
N LYS A 21 -23.65 -19.29 31.94
CA LYS A 21 -22.50 -19.48 31.05
C LYS A 21 -22.82 -19.10 29.60
N THR A 22 -24.00 -19.47 29.10
CA THR A 22 -24.46 -19.09 27.76
C THR A 22 -24.63 -17.57 27.64
N GLN A 23 -25.19 -16.91 28.65
CA GLN A 23 -25.32 -15.45 28.67
C GLN A 23 -23.95 -14.74 28.67
N SER A 24 -22.99 -15.23 29.46
CA SER A 24 -21.61 -14.70 29.47
C SER A 24 -20.97 -14.84 28.08
N LEU A 25 -21.05 -16.03 27.48
CA LEU A 25 -20.51 -16.30 26.14
C LEU A 25 -21.17 -15.44 25.07
N GLN A 26 -22.49 -15.24 25.13
CA GLN A 26 -23.22 -14.37 24.21
C GLN A 26 -22.78 -12.90 24.35
N LYS A 27 -22.56 -12.44 25.59
CA LYS A 27 -22.08 -11.08 25.87
C LYS A 27 -20.68 -10.87 25.31
N GLU A 28 -19.76 -11.80 25.57
CA GLU A 28 -18.41 -11.77 25.02
C GLU A 28 -18.43 -11.79 23.48
N MET A 29 -19.23 -12.67 22.87
CA MET A 29 -19.39 -12.73 21.41
C MET A 29 -19.92 -11.42 20.81
N ASN A 30 -20.89 -10.79 21.46
CA ASN A 30 -21.38 -9.48 21.01
C ASN A 30 -20.31 -8.40 21.14
N GLN A 31 -19.56 -8.39 22.24
CA GLN A 31 -18.43 -7.46 22.42
C GLN A 31 -17.37 -7.67 21.33
N TYR A 32 -16.99 -8.91 21.03
CA TYR A 32 -16.07 -9.23 19.94
C TYR A 32 -16.60 -8.76 18.58
N LYS A 33 -17.88 -9.02 18.28
CA LYS A 33 -18.51 -8.55 17.03
C LYS A 33 -18.49 -7.03 16.92
N HIS A 34 -18.78 -6.31 17.99
CA HIS A 34 -18.71 -4.85 18.01
C HIS A 34 -17.29 -4.34 17.81
N SER A 35 -16.31 -4.94 18.51
CA SER A 35 -14.89 -4.60 18.34
C SER A 35 -14.40 -4.85 16.92
N LEU A 36 -14.77 -5.97 16.31
CA LEU A 36 -14.45 -6.30 14.92
C LEU A 36 -15.07 -5.29 13.96
N LYS A 37 -16.35 -4.94 14.13
CA LYS A 37 -17.02 -3.94 13.29
C LYS A 37 -16.39 -2.55 13.42
N ALA A 38 -16.05 -2.13 14.64
CA ALA A 38 -15.38 -0.86 14.87
C ALA A 38 -13.99 -0.83 14.22
N SER A 39 -13.22 -1.92 14.36
CA SER A 39 -11.91 -2.08 13.73
C SER A 39 -12.00 -2.09 12.20
N ASP A 40 -12.96 -2.80 11.61
CA ASP A 40 -13.17 -2.81 10.15
C ASP A 40 -13.56 -1.41 9.64
N GLY A 41 -14.44 -0.71 10.35
CA GLY A 41 -14.80 0.67 10.04
C GLY A 41 -13.60 1.62 10.08
N GLN A 42 -12.74 1.48 11.09
CA GLN A 42 -11.50 2.25 11.20
C GLN A 42 -10.50 1.93 10.09
N ALA A 43 -10.33 0.65 9.75
CA ALA A 43 -9.45 0.22 8.66
C ALA A 43 -9.91 0.81 7.31
N ARG A 44 -11.21 0.74 7.00
CA ARG A 44 -11.80 1.36 5.80
C ARG A 44 -11.60 2.87 5.76
N SER A 45 -11.82 3.56 6.88
CA SER A 45 -11.59 5.00 6.96
C SER A 45 -10.11 5.35 6.72
N THR A 46 -9.20 4.57 7.27
CA THR A 46 -7.75 4.75 7.08
C THR A 46 -7.36 4.53 5.61
N LEU A 47 -7.88 3.49 4.96
CA LEU A 47 -7.67 3.23 3.53
C LEU A 47 -8.24 4.35 2.64
N ASN A 48 -9.40 4.90 2.99
CA ASN A 48 -9.98 6.04 2.26
C ASN A 48 -9.10 7.30 2.39
N ASN A 49 -8.61 7.59 3.59
CA ASN A 49 -7.68 8.70 3.81
C ASN A 49 -6.36 8.49 3.06
N LEU A 50 -5.84 7.26 3.07
CA LEU A 50 -4.64 6.91 2.31
C LEU A 50 -4.84 7.09 0.82
N ASN A 51 -5.97 6.64 0.26
CA ASN A 51 -6.33 6.83 -1.15
C ASN A 51 -6.43 8.33 -1.51
N PHE A 52 -6.98 9.15 -0.61
CA PHE A 52 -7.03 10.59 -0.81
C PHE A 52 -5.61 11.19 -0.86
N ILE A 53 -4.77 10.87 0.12
CA ILE A 53 -3.39 11.36 0.20
C ILE A 53 -2.56 10.87 -1.00
N SER A 54 -2.72 9.60 -1.40
CA SER A 54 -1.99 9.04 -2.55
C SER A 54 -2.38 9.73 -3.86
N LYS A 55 -3.66 10.07 -4.05
CA LYS A 55 -4.12 10.85 -5.21
C LYS A 55 -3.55 12.27 -5.21
N GLU A 56 -3.48 12.92 -4.06
CA GLU A 56 -2.87 14.26 -3.98
C GLU A 56 -1.36 14.21 -4.24
N LEU A 57 -0.65 13.21 -3.70
CA LEU A 57 0.77 13.00 -4.02
C LEU A 57 0.98 12.70 -5.51
N GLN A 58 0.13 11.86 -6.11
CA GLN A 58 0.15 11.60 -7.55
C GLN A 58 -0.02 12.89 -8.36
N ARG A 59 -0.99 13.74 -8.00
CA ARG A 59 -1.19 15.05 -8.65
C ARG A 59 0.04 15.94 -8.51
N VAL A 60 0.65 16.00 -7.32
CA VAL A 60 1.87 16.77 -7.07
C VAL A 60 3.04 16.25 -7.92
N TYR A 61 3.23 14.93 -7.98
CA TYR A 61 4.29 14.31 -8.78
C TYR A 61 4.09 14.52 -10.27
N ALA A 62 2.87 14.35 -10.77
CA ALA A 62 2.53 14.63 -12.17
C ALA A 62 2.75 16.11 -12.51
N GLY A 63 2.38 17.03 -11.61
CA GLY A 63 2.63 18.47 -11.78
C GLY A 63 4.12 18.80 -11.88
N ARG A 64 4.95 18.18 -11.02
CA ARG A 64 6.42 18.34 -11.07
C ARG A 64 7.01 17.77 -12.36
N LEU A 65 6.58 16.58 -12.77
CA LEU A 65 7.04 15.94 -14.00
C LEU A 65 6.68 16.79 -15.25
N ASN A 66 5.44 17.28 -15.31
CA ASN A 66 4.99 18.18 -16.38
C ASN A 66 5.80 19.47 -16.43
N SER A 67 6.12 20.03 -15.25
CA SER A 67 6.97 21.23 -15.17
C SER A 67 8.38 20.93 -15.67
N ALA A 68 8.97 19.81 -15.27
CA ALA A 68 10.30 19.39 -15.73
C ALA A 68 10.36 19.21 -17.25
N LYS A 69 9.31 18.66 -17.87
CA LYS A 69 9.20 18.58 -19.33
C LYS A 69 9.08 19.95 -19.99
N LYS A 70 8.23 20.84 -19.46
CA LYS A 70 8.09 22.23 -19.97
C LYS A 70 9.42 23.00 -19.94
N HIS A 71 10.27 22.72 -18.96
CA HIS A 71 11.61 23.30 -18.85
C HIS A 71 12.70 22.55 -19.62
N GLY A 72 12.36 21.52 -20.41
CA GLY A 72 13.32 20.77 -21.21
C GLY A 72 14.29 19.89 -20.41
N LEU A 73 13.98 19.58 -19.15
CA LEU A 73 14.85 18.79 -18.27
C LEU A 73 14.72 17.27 -18.49
N ILE A 74 13.70 16.83 -19.22
CA ILE A 74 13.40 15.43 -19.49
C ILE A 74 13.08 15.27 -20.99
N ASN A 75 13.62 14.23 -21.61
CA ASN A 75 13.29 13.83 -22.98
C ASN A 75 11.87 13.24 -23.07
N ASP A 76 11.32 13.16 -24.29
CA ASP A 76 9.95 12.68 -24.50
C ASP A 76 9.73 11.23 -24.05
N GLU A 77 10.73 10.38 -24.28
CA GLU A 77 10.70 8.96 -23.92
C GLU A 77 10.70 8.74 -22.40
N ASN A 78 11.64 9.36 -21.65
CA ASN A 78 11.64 9.22 -20.19
C ASN A 78 10.42 9.89 -19.56
N PHE A 79 9.89 10.95 -20.19
CA PHE A 79 8.65 11.55 -19.73
C PHE A 79 7.47 10.58 -19.89
N ALA A 80 7.32 9.91 -21.04
CA ALA A 80 6.23 8.96 -21.26
C ALA A 80 6.26 7.83 -20.23
N MET A 81 7.44 7.24 -19.98
CA MET A 81 7.61 6.20 -18.96
C MET A 81 7.36 6.72 -17.54
N SER A 82 7.92 7.87 -17.19
CA SER A 82 7.72 8.48 -15.86
C SER A 82 6.26 8.86 -15.62
N SER A 83 5.57 9.35 -16.66
CA SER A 83 4.15 9.71 -16.57
C SER A 83 3.31 8.48 -16.33
N ASN A 84 3.56 7.39 -17.05
CA ASN A 84 2.83 6.13 -16.86
C ASN A 84 3.00 5.57 -15.43
N ILE A 85 4.23 5.60 -14.90
CA ILE A 85 4.51 5.16 -13.52
C ILE A 85 3.75 6.04 -12.51
N ILE A 86 3.81 7.37 -12.68
CA ILE A 86 3.19 8.32 -11.75
C ILE A 86 1.66 8.30 -11.86
N GLU A 87 1.08 8.13 -13.04
CA GLU A 87 -0.37 8.02 -13.25
C GLU A 87 -0.98 6.81 -12.55
N ASN A 88 -0.19 5.73 -12.39
CA ASN A 88 -0.59 4.53 -11.68
C ASN A 88 -0.23 4.54 -10.18
N PHE A 89 0.36 5.63 -9.67
CA PHE A 89 0.87 5.73 -8.29
C PHE A 89 -0.17 5.38 -7.23
N SER A 90 -1.34 6.03 -7.26
CA SER A 90 -2.38 5.77 -6.27
C SER A 90 -2.93 4.36 -6.35
N TYR A 91 -2.99 3.77 -7.56
CA TYR A 91 -3.44 2.40 -7.73
C TYR A 91 -2.48 1.42 -7.06
N VAL A 92 -1.17 1.57 -7.31
CA VAL A 92 -0.14 0.70 -6.73
C VAL A 92 -0.14 0.79 -5.20
N ILE A 93 -0.24 2.00 -4.63
CA ILE A 93 -0.33 2.18 -3.17
C ILE A 93 -1.52 1.42 -2.59
N MET A 94 -2.68 1.54 -3.22
CA MET A 94 -3.90 0.88 -2.74
C MET A 94 -3.81 -0.63 -2.86
N ARG A 95 -3.25 -1.17 -3.96
CA ARG A 95 -3.03 -2.63 -4.10
C ARG A 95 -2.11 -3.20 -3.02
N CYS A 96 -1.00 -2.51 -2.73
CA CYS A 96 -0.10 -2.92 -1.66
C CYS A 96 -0.75 -2.81 -0.28
N SER A 97 -1.61 -1.82 -0.04
CA SER A 97 -2.19 -1.56 1.29
C SER A 97 -3.46 -2.36 1.58
N GLU A 98 -4.28 -2.65 0.56
CA GLU A 98 -5.55 -3.37 0.70
C GLU A 98 -5.37 -4.88 0.51
N HIS A 99 -4.51 -5.29 -0.44
CA HIS A 99 -4.36 -6.69 -0.81
C HIS A 99 -3.03 -7.31 -0.37
N ASN A 100 -2.16 -6.54 0.32
CA ASN A 100 -0.81 -6.97 0.70
C ASN A 100 0.03 -7.49 -0.48
N GLU A 101 -0.23 -6.96 -1.67
CA GLU A 101 0.54 -7.29 -2.87
C GLU A 101 1.92 -6.64 -2.83
N THR A 102 2.89 -7.29 -3.46
CA THR A 102 4.20 -6.66 -3.69
C THR A 102 4.05 -5.50 -4.70
N VAL A 103 5.01 -4.57 -4.69
CA VAL A 103 5.00 -3.43 -5.63
C VAL A 103 5.07 -3.94 -7.07
N GLU A 104 5.89 -4.94 -7.35
CA GLU A 104 6.03 -5.54 -8.68
C GLU A 104 4.71 -6.13 -9.19
N GLU A 105 3.99 -6.88 -8.36
CA GLU A 105 2.66 -7.42 -8.70
C GLU A 105 1.65 -6.31 -8.95
N ALA A 106 1.64 -5.29 -8.09
CA ALA A 106 0.73 -4.16 -8.20
C ALA A 106 0.99 -3.32 -9.46
N VAL A 107 2.27 -3.08 -9.80
CA VAL A 107 2.66 -2.38 -11.03
C VAL A 107 2.27 -3.23 -12.23
N LYS A 108 2.57 -4.54 -12.25
CA LYS A 108 2.16 -5.43 -13.34
C LYS A 108 0.65 -5.40 -13.58
N LYS A 109 -0.16 -5.43 -12.51
CA LYS A 109 -1.63 -5.31 -12.61
C LYS A 109 -2.09 -3.95 -13.14
N SER A 110 -1.39 -2.88 -12.78
CA SER A 110 -1.69 -1.54 -13.32
C SER A 110 -1.47 -1.44 -14.83
N LEU A 111 -0.60 -2.30 -15.38
CA LEU A 111 -0.25 -2.33 -16.79
C LEU A 111 -1.10 -3.26 -17.65
N GLU A 112 -2.01 -4.06 -17.06
CA GLU A 112 -2.85 -5.01 -17.83
C GLU A 112 -3.68 -4.35 -18.95
N ARG A 113 -3.94 -3.05 -18.82
CA ARG A 113 -4.67 -2.24 -19.82
C ARG A 113 -3.78 -1.24 -20.55
N SER A 114 -2.48 -1.26 -20.28
CA SER A 114 -1.47 -0.39 -20.88
C SER A 114 -0.85 -1.07 -22.10
N THR A 115 -0.25 -0.28 -22.98
CA THR A 115 0.60 -0.78 -24.07
C THR A 115 2.02 -1.08 -23.60
N ILE A 116 2.37 -0.69 -22.37
CA ILE A 116 3.71 -0.80 -21.79
C ILE A 116 3.80 -2.05 -20.94
N ASP A 117 4.86 -2.85 -21.13
CA ASP A 117 5.12 -4.06 -20.36
C ASP A 117 6.00 -3.77 -19.11
N ILE A 118 5.92 -4.65 -18.11
CA ILE A 118 6.72 -4.52 -16.88
C ILE A 118 8.22 -4.61 -17.18
N GLN A 119 8.63 -5.32 -18.23
CA GLN A 119 10.01 -5.43 -18.70
C GLN A 119 10.53 -4.07 -19.19
N GLU A 120 9.70 -3.27 -19.86
CA GLU A 120 10.07 -1.94 -20.33
C GLU A 120 10.26 -0.98 -19.16
N ILE A 121 9.39 -1.06 -18.14
CA ILE A 121 9.57 -0.31 -16.89
C ILE A 121 10.85 -0.72 -16.19
N ASN A 122 11.12 -2.02 -16.08
CA ASN A 122 12.33 -2.51 -15.43
C ASN A 122 13.60 -2.07 -16.18
N HIS A 123 13.57 -2.04 -17.51
CA HIS A 123 14.65 -1.50 -18.33
C HIS A 123 14.85 0.00 -18.08
N PHE A 124 13.76 0.76 -18.06
CA PHE A 124 13.77 2.18 -17.73
C PHE A 124 14.38 2.44 -16.34
N ILE A 125 13.94 1.72 -15.31
CA ILE A 125 14.44 1.85 -13.94
C ILE A 125 15.91 1.43 -13.83
N ALA A 126 16.36 0.41 -14.58
CA ALA A 126 17.75 -0.02 -14.58
C ALA A 126 18.70 1.08 -15.10
N ALA A 127 18.23 1.93 -16.02
CA ALA A 127 18.97 3.08 -16.55
C ALA A 127 18.96 4.32 -15.62
N GLN A 128 18.15 4.32 -14.56
CA GLN A 128 18.06 5.44 -13.62
C GLN A 128 19.23 5.47 -12.61
N PRO A 129 19.48 6.65 -11.98
CA PRO A 129 20.40 6.78 -10.85
C PRO A 129 20.09 5.82 -9.68
N GLN A 130 21.09 5.57 -8.82
CA GLN A 130 20.96 4.63 -7.70
C GLN A 130 19.86 5.05 -6.71
N GLU A 131 19.59 6.35 -6.60
CA GLU A 131 18.55 6.95 -5.77
C GLU A 131 17.14 6.53 -6.18
N ILE A 132 16.94 6.11 -7.44
CA ILE A 132 15.67 5.57 -7.95
C ILE A 132 15.72 4.05 -7.96
N LYS A 133 16.83 3.49 -8.45
CA LYS A 133 16.99 2.05 -8.64
C LYS A 133 16.96 1.28 -7.32
N LEU A 134 17.72 1.70 -6.31
CA LEU A 134 17.81 0.96 -5.04
C LEU A 134 16.48 0.91 -4.29
N PRO A 135 15.73 2.02 -4.12
CA PRO A 135 14.42 1.96 -3.49
C PRO A 135 13.40 1.14 -4.29
N TRP A 136 13.43 1.18 -5.62
CA TRP A 136 12.55 0.39 -6.47
C TRP A 136 12.79 -1.12 -6.31
N CYS A 137 14.05 -1.56 -6.38
CA CYS A 137 14.41 -2.98 -6.27
C CYS A 137 14.11 -3.60 -4.90
N LYS A 138 13.89 -2.79 -3.85
CA LYS A 138 13.46 -3.30 -2.54
C LYS A 138 12.04 -3.89 -2.57
N ASN A 139 11.25 -3.61 -3.61
CA ASN A 139 9.90 -4.12 -3.80
C ASN A 139 8.97 -3.86 -2.59
N GLN A 140 9.18 -2.72 -1.92
CA GLN A 140 8.43 -2.28 -0.75
C GLN A 140 7.74 -0.96 -1.04
N LEU A 141 6.56 -0.75 -0.45
CA LEU A 141 5.75 0.45 -0.64
C LEU A 141 6.54 1.74 -0.40
N GLY A 142 7.31 1.83 0.69
CA GLY A 142 8.14 3.00 0.97
C GLY A 142 9.23 3.24 -0.07
N GLY A 143 9.81 2.16 -0.62
CA GLY A 143 10.79 2.23 -1.69
C GLY A 143 10.20 2.75 -3.00
N TYR A 144 8.99 2.29 -3.34
CA TYR A 144 8.22 2.77 -4.49
C TYR A 144 7.87 4.26 -4.39
N VAL A 145 7.42 4.70 -3.21
CA VAL A 145 7.08 6.12 -2.98
C VAL A 145 8.31 7.01 -3.15
N LEU A 146 9.46 6.60 -2.61
CA LEU A 146 10.72 7.31 -2.78
C LEU A 146 11.16 7.35 -4.25
N ALA A 147 11.09 6.22 -4.96
CA ALA A 147 11.43 6.16 -6.37
C ALA A 147 10.55 7.12 -7.19
N CYS A 148 9.23 7.11 -7.00
CA CYS A 148 8.30 8.02 -7.67
C CYS A 148 8.58 9.49 -7.33
N GLN A 149 8.93 9.79 -6.09
CA GLN A 149 9.34 11.13 -5.68
C GLN A 149 10.59 11.60 -6.45
N HIS A 150 11.60 10.75 -6.59
CA HIS A 150 12.81 11.08 -7.35
C HIS A 150 12.55 11.20 -8.85
N ILE A 151 11.77 10.28 -9.44
CA ILE A 151 11.31 10.35 -10.84
C ILE A 151 10.58 11.67 -11.11
N SER A 152 9.67 12.09 -10.22
CA SER A 152 8.89 13.31 -10.39
C SER A 152 9.73 14.59 -10.42
N ARG A 153 10.94 14.57 -9.86
CA ARG A 153 11.85 15.72 -9.83
C ARG A 153 12.61 15.91 -11.15
N GLY A 154 12.48 14.97 -12.09
CA GLY A 154 13.10 15.09 -13.40
C GLY A 154 14.62 15.11 -13.36
N GLN A 155 15.24 14.38 -12.42
CA GLN A 155 16.69 14.22 -12.45
C GLN A 155 17.08 13.44 -13.69
N ALA A 156 17.52 14.16 -14.72
CA ALA A 156 18.32 13.58 -15.78
C ALA A 156 19.46 12.77 -15.13
N PRO A 157 19.80 11.59 -15.66
CA PRO A 157 20.94 10.84 -15.17
C PRO A 157 22.14 11.79 -15.22
N LYS A 158 22.70 12.14 -14.05
CA LYS A 158 24.06 12.66 -14.01
C LYS A 158 24.90 11.57 -14.63
N LYS A 159 25.26 11.71 -15.92
CA LYS A 159 26.39 10.97 -16.48
C LYS A 159 27.50 11.14 -15.45
N ALA A 160 27.99 10.02 -14.92
CA ALA A 160 29.09 9.99 -13.99
C ALA A 160 30.17 10.93 -14.54
N GLN A 161 30.36 12.08 -13.89
CA GLN A 161 31.53 12.90 -14.15
C GLN A 161 32.70 12.00 -13.71
N PRO A 162 33.67 11.71 -14.60
CA PRO A 162 34.89 11.07 -14.17
C PRO A 162 35.47 11.94 -13.05
N GLN A 163 35.79 11.30 -11.93
CA GLN A 163 36.59 11.91 -10.88
C GLN A 163 37.97 12.16 -11.48
N THR A 164 38.15 13.32 -12.11
CA THR A 164 39.47 13.83 -12.46
C THR A 164 40.03 14.49 -11.21
N GLU A 165 40.99 13.80 -10.62
CA GLU A 165 42.16 14.29 -9.88
C GLU A 165 42.24 15.83 -9.68
N GLU A 166 42.21 16.29 -8.42
CA GLU A 166 43.04 17.42 -7.98
C GLU A 166 43.13 17.49 -6.44
N ASN A 167 44.33 17.25 -5.92
CA ASN A 167 44.99 17.86 -4.74
C ASN A 167 46.05 16.87 -4.25
N SER A 168 47.32 17.01 -4.68
CA SER A 168 48.30 18.03 -4.27
C SER A 168 48.84 17.81 -2.86
#